data_AF-A0A9E1IPC4-F1
#
_entry.id   AF-A0A9E1IPC4-F1
#
_cell.length_a   1.000
_cell.length_b   1.000
_cell.length_c   1.000
_cell.angle_alpha   90.00
_cell.angle_beta   90.00
_cell.angle_gamma   90.00
#
_symmetry.space_group_name_H-M   'P 1'
#
loop_
_entity.id
_entity.type
_entity.pdbx_description
1 polymer ?
#
loop_
_entity_poly.entity_id
_entity_poly.type
_entity_poly.pdbx_seq_one_letter_code
_entity_poly.pdbx_strand_id
1 'polypeptide(L)' 'MAEVTVKSPLSASLAHDSAHLHVTGAARYIDDMPMPEDGLVAMLLSSPHPHARIIKRDATNALEVDGVECIAFADHIP' A
#
# COMPACT_ATOMS: atom_id res chain seq x y z
N MET A 1 -5.51 42.39 -38.21
CA MET A 1 -4.85 41.35 -37.38
C MET A 1 -5.79 41.09 -36.21
N ALA A 2 -6.54 39.98 -36.23
CA ALA A 2 -7.51 39.69 -35.17
C ALA A 2 -6.78 39.17 -33.93
N GLU A 3 -7.08 39.76 -32.78
CA GLU A 3 -6.54 39.36 -31.49
C GLU A 3 -7.08 37.98 -31.10
N VAL A 4 -6.19 37.01 -30.93
CA VAL A 4 -6.54 35.65 -30.48
C VAL A 4 -6.43 35.63 -28.96
N THR A 5 -7.56 35.70 -28.27
CA THR A 5 -7.60 35.50 -26.83
C THR A 5 -7.37 34.03 -26.50
N VAL A 6 -6.15 33.68 -26.09
CA VAL A 6 -5.85 32.35 -25.58
C VAL A 6 -6.50 32.20 -24.21
N LYS A 7 -7.48 31.29 -24.11
CA LYS A 7 -8.12 30.96 -22.82
C LYS A 7 -7.12 30.20 -21.95
N SER A 8 -6.49 30.90 -21.01
CA SER A 8 -5.54 30.29 -20.08
C SER A 8 -6.26 29.33 -19.12
N PRO A 9 -5.73 28.13 -18.86
CA PRO A 9 -6.24 27.24 -17.82
C PRO A 9 -5.85 27.72 -16.41
N LEU A 10 -4.93 28.68 -16.29
CA LEU A 10 -4.48 29.21 -15.01
C LEU A 10 -5.65 29.93 -14.32
N SER A 11 -5.87 29.59 -13.04
CA SER A 11 -6.98 30.09 -12.20
C SER A 11 -8.38 29.59 -12.58
N ALA A 12 -8.51 28.64 -13.50
CA ALA A 12 -9.79 27.99 -13.78
C ALA A 12 -10.06 26.83 -12.80
N SER A 13 -11.32 26.68 -12.38
CA SER A 13 -11.78 25.49 -11.64
C SER A 13 -12.05 24.36 -12.63
N LEU A 14 -11.05 23.54 -12.90
CA LEU A 14 -11.13 22.38 -13.80
C LEU A 14 -11.35 21.09 -13.00
N ALA A 15 -11.96 20.11 -13.66
CA ALA A 15 -12.04 18.77 -13.09
C ALA A 15 -10.64 18.16 -12.99
N HIS A 16 -10.44 17.30 -11.98
CA HIS A 16 -9.21 16.55 -11.82
C HIS A 16 -8.96 15.64 -13.04
N ASP A 17 -7.74 15.58 -13.56
CA ASP A 17 -7.40 14.86 -14.79
C ASP A 17 -7.84 13.39 -14.75
N SER A 18 -7.60 12.70 -13.63
CA SER A 18 -7.99 11.30 -13.42
C SER A 18 -9.44 11.10 -12.95
N ALA A 19 -10.28 12.14 -12.88
CA ALA A 19 -11.64 12.03 -12.32
C ALA A 19 -12.47 10.93 -13.00
N HIS A 20 -12.38 10.83 -14.32
CA HIS A 20 -13.07 9.80 -15.10
C HIS A 20 -12.55 8.37 -14.79
N LEU A 21 -11.25 8.22 -14.48
CA LEU A 21 -10.67 6.94 -14.08
C LEU A 21 -11.10 6.55 -12.65
N HIS A 22 -11.21 7.52 -11.74
CA HIS A 22 -11.70 7.29 -10.38
C HIS A 22 -13.14 6.76 -10.39
N VAL A 23 -14.04 7.39 -11.16
CA VAL A 23 -15.47 7.02 -11.17
C VAL A 23 -15.77 5.74 -11.97
N THR A 24 -14.84 5.30 -12.82
CA THR A 24 -14.97 4.03 -13.57
C THR A 24 -14.26 2.86 -12.89
N GLY A 25 -13.43 3.12 -11.87
CA GLY A 25 -12.56 2.11 -11.28
C GLY A 25 -11.35 1.74 -12.16
N ALA A 26 -11.07 2.52 -13.21
CA ALA A 26 -9.92 2.29 -14.10
C ALA A 26 -8.61 2.94 -13.60
N ALA A 27 -8.69 3.78 -12.56
CA ALA A 27 -7.50 4.32 -11.91
C ALA A 27 -6.79 3.20 -11.15
N ARG A 28 -5.52 2.96 -11.48
CA ARG A 28 -4.70 1.92 -10.85
C ARG A 28 -4.02 2.48 -9.59
N TYR A 29 -4.28 1.86 -8.46
CA TYR A 29 -3.59 2.03 -7.20
C TYR A 29 -2.61 0.86 -6.96
N ILE A 30 -1.86 0.91 -5.86
CA ILE A 30 -0.78 -0.05 -5.59
C ILE A 30 -1.28 -1.51 -5.51
N ASP A 31 -2.48 -1.71 -4.97
CA ASP A 31 -3.08 -3.05 -4.77
C ASP A 31 -3.79 -3.57 -6.03
N ASP A 32 -3.98 -2.71 -7.04
CA ASP A 32 -4.52 -3.11 -8.36
C ASP A 32 -3.41 -3.68 -9.27
N MET A 33 -2.16 -3.65 -8.81
CA MET A 33 -1.05 -4.24 -9.55
C MET A 33 -1.10 -5.77 -9.40
N PRO A 34 -0.91 -6.54 -10.49
CA PRO A 34 -0.81 -7.99 -10.39
C PRO A 34 0.29 -8.41 -9.42
N MET A 35 -0.01 -9.38 -8.55
CA MET A 35 0.98 -9.99 -7.68
C MET A 35 2.06 -10.68 -8.53
N PRO A 36 3.36 -10.49 -8.24
CA PRO A 36 4.42 -11.29 -8.85
C PRO A 36 4.20 -12.79 -8.58
N GLU A 37 4.68 -13.66 -9.48
CA GLU A 37 4.48 -15.12 -9.38
C GLU A 37 4.98 -15.69 -8.04
N ASP A 38 6.14 -15.22 -7.57
CA ASP A 38 6.74 -15.60 -6.28
C ASP A 38 6.52 -14.55 -5.18
N GLY A 39 5.50 -13.70 -5.33
CA GLY A 39 5.18 -12.67 -4.36
C GLY A 39 4.71 -13.27 -3.02
N LEU A 40 5.22 -12.75 -1.91
CA LEU A 40 4.75 -13.09 -0.57
C LEU A 40 3.84 -11.99 0.00
N VAL A 41 2.90 -12.40 0.85
CA VAL A 41 2.08 -11.47 1.64
C VAL A 41 2.66 -11.34 3.04
N ALA A 42 2.91 -10.11 3.47
CA ALA A 42 3.41 -9.82 4.82
C ALA A 42 2.29 -9.23 5.69
N MET A 43 2.19 -9.74 6.92
CA MET A 43 1.23 -9.25 7.92
C MET A 43 1.97 -8.82 9.18
N LEU A 44 1.52 -7.73 9.79
CA LEU A 44 2.08 -7.22 11.04
C LEU A 44 1.32 -7.80 12.23
N LEU A 45 2.06 -8.39 13.17
CA LEU A 45 1.52 -8.76 14.48
C LEU A 45 1.75 -7.61 15.47
N SER A 46 0.68 -6.90 15.83
CA SER A 46 0.73 -5.76 16.74
C SER A 46 0.61 -6.18 18.21
N SER A 47 1.17 -5.37 19.11
CA SER A 47 1.00 -5.55 20.56
C SER A 47 -0.49 -5.47 20.96
N PRO A 48 -1.00 -6.41 21.78
CA PRO A 48 -2.33 -6.30 22.37
C PRO A 48 -2.36 -5.35 23.58
N HIS A 49 -1.21 -4.82 24.00
CA HIS A 49 -1.07 -3.95 25.15
C HIS A 49 -0.61 -2.55 24.71
N PRO A 50 -1.21 -1.47 25.22
CA PRO A 50 -0.76 -0.10 24.94
C PRO A 50 0.67 0.18 25.41
N HIS A 51 1.08 -0.43 26.53
CA HIS A 51 2.43 -0.34 27.08
C HIS A 51 2.77 -1.59 27.89
N ALA A 52 3.80 -2.33 27.46
CA ALA A 52 4.30 -3.52 28.13
C ALA A 52 5.73 -3.81 27.71
N ARG A 53 6.43 -4.65 28.50
CA ARG A 53 7.74 -5.21 28.11
C ARG A 53 7.53 -6.61 27.53
N ILE A 54 8.07 -6.87 26.34
CA ILE A 54 8.08 -8.20 25.73
C ILE A 54 9.11 -9.06 26.50
N ILE A 55 8.62 -10.06 27.25
CA ILE A 55 9.48 -10.97 28.04
C ILE A 55 9.83 -12.26 27.31
N LYS A 56 8.98 -12.70 26.38
CA LYS A 56 9.15 -13.89 25.56
C LYS A 56 8.44 -13.68 24.21
N ARG A 57 9.01 -14.25 23.15
CA ARG A 57 8.38 -14.41 21.82
C ARG A 57 8.59 -15.87 21.41
N ASP A 58 7.61 -16.45 20.74
CA ASP A 58 7.64 -17.85 20.30
C ASP A 58 6.89 -17.96 18.98
N ALA A 59 7.61 -18.30 17.91
CA ALA A 59 7.07 -18.42 16.56
C ALA A 59 6.93 -19.89 16.11
N THR A 60 7.24 -20.86 16.98
CA THR A 60 7.37 -22.28 16.62
C THR A 60 6.12 -22.79 15.88
N ASN A 61 4.95 -22.62 16.49
CA ASN A 61 3.69 -23.07 15.89
C ASN A 61 3.32 -22.29 14.62
N ALA A 62 3.71 -21.01 14.52
CA ALA A 62 3.40 -20.19 13.35
C ALA A 62 4.21 -20.63 12.12
N LEU A 63 5.46 -21.03 12.34
CA LEU A 63 6.35 -21.56 11.29
C LEU A 63 5.93 -22.95 10.78
N GLU A 64 5.10 -23.67 11.53
CA GLU A 64 4.55 -24.98 11.11
C GLU A 64 3.27 -24.86 10.26
N VAL A 65 2.70 -23.66 10.15
CA VAL A 65 1.50 -23.42 9.34
C VAL A 65 1.86 -23.47 7.85
N ASP A 66 1.13 -24.27 7.09
CA ASP A 66 1.28 -24.37 5.63
C ASP A 66 1.16 -22.98 4.97
N GLY A 67 2.11 -22.66 4.07
CA GLY A 67 2.21 -21.36 3.41
C GLY A 67 2.91 -20.25 4.19
N VAL A 68 3.35 -20.48 5.45
CA VAL A 68 4.19 -19.50 6.17
C VAL A 68 5.65 -19.64 5.76
N GLU A 69 6.13 -18.68 4.98
CA GLU A 69 7.54 -18.65 4.54
C GLU A 69 8.50 -18.14 5.64
N CYS A 70 8.09 -17.15 6.44
CA CYS A 70 8.98 -16.51 7.40
C CYS A 70 8.22 -15.78 8.52
N ILE A 71 8.83 -15.74 9.72
CA ILE A 71 8.46 -14.85 10.81
C ILE A 71 9.66 -13.97 11.16
N ALA A 72 9.53 -12.65 10.93
CA ALA A 72 10.60 -11.70 11.16
C ALA A 72 10.48 -11.01 12.52
N PHE A 73 11.61 -10.90 13.22
CA PHE A 73 11.74 -10.18 14.48
C PHE A 73 12.77 -9.04 14.36
N ALA A 74 12.78 -8.14 15.33
CA ALA A 74 13.68 -6.98 15.34
C ALA A 74 15.18 -7.35 15.21
N ASP A 75 15.58 -8.51 15.73
CA ASP A 75 16.92 -9.09 15.66
C ASP A 75 17.29 -9.68 14.29
N HIS A 76 16.34 -9.73 13.34
CA HIS A 76 16.60 -10.14 11.96
C HIS A 76 16.88 -8.96 11.01
N ILE A 77 16.86 -7.72 11.52
CA ILE A 77 17.18 -6.52 10.73
C ILE A 77 18.71 -6.44 10.56
N PRO A 78 19.25 -6.34 9.32
CA PRO A 78 20.69 -6.26 9.06
C PRO A 78 21.41 -5.06 9.69
#